data_AF-A0A2E8UFU8-F1
#
_entry.id   AF-A0A2E8UFU8-F1
#
_cell.length_a   1.000
_cell.length_b   1.000
_cell.length_c   1.000
_cell.angle_alpha   90.00
_cell.angle_beta   90.00
_cell.angle_gamma   90.00
#
_symmetry.space_group_name_H-M   'P 1'
#
loop_
_entity.id
_entity.type
_entity.pdbx_description
1 polymer ?
#
loop_
_entity_poly.entity_id
_entity_poly.type
_entity_poly.pdbx_seq_one_letter_code
_entity_poly.pdbx_strand_id
1 'polypeptide(L)'
;MRLIPVAALFLMLLIGCERYEASEDERLDMNSFTREWTGPYGGVPNFTDLNLNDLKSALIMGMDQTRSEIYEIANQSEKPTFENTILALEETGRLLDRV
;
A
#
# COMPACT_ATOMS: atom_id res chain seq x y z
N MET A 1 47.43 -2.53 -19.99
CA MET A 1 46.96 -1.99 -18.70
C MET A 1 45.64 -1.21 -18.78
N ARG A 2 44.80 -1.39 -19.83
CA ARG A 2 43.47 -0.74 -19.95
C ARG A 2 42.29 -1.72 -20.00
N LEU A 3 42.55 -3.04 -19.97
CA LEU A 3 41.51 -4.08 -20.07
C LEU A 3 40.86 -4.41 -18.71
N ILE A 4 41.60 -4.30 -17.62
CA ILE A 4 41.14 -4.61 -16.26
C ILE A 4 40.02 -3.66 -15.77
N PRO A 5 40.06 -2.32 -15.97
CA PRO A 5 38.98 -1.45 -15.51
C PRO A 5 37.67 -1.61 -16.31
N VAL A 6 37.75 -2.04 -17.57
CA VAL A 6 36.56 -2.27 -18.41
C VAL A 6 35.84 -3.56 -17.99
N ALA A 7 36.59 -4.61 -17.65
CA ALA A 7 36.02 -5.86 -17.14
C ALA A 7 35.36 -5.69 -15.76
N ALA A 8 35.93 -4.84 -14.89
CA ALA A 8 35.35 -4.55 -13.57
C ALA A 8 34.05 -3.74 -13.64
N LEU A 9 33.95 -2.79 -14.58
CA LEU A 9 32.73 -2.01 -14.82
C LEU A 9 31.60 -2.89 -15.40
N PHE A 10 31.95 -3.85 -16.27
CA PHE A 10 31.00 -4.78 -16.85
C PHE A 10 30.48 -5.81 -15.83
N LEU A 11 31.33 -6.23 -14.89
CA LEU A 11 30.94 -7.11 -13.79
C LEU A 11 30.00 -6.41 -12.78
N MET A 12 30.20 -5.11 -12.53
CA MET A 12 29.29 -4.29 -11.70
C MET A 12 27.90 -4.11 -12.32
N LEU A 13 27.81 -3.95 -13.65
CA LEU A 13 26.53 -3.82 -14.38
C LEU A 13 25.71 -5.12 -14.39
N LEU A 14 26.36 -6.28 -14.38
CA LEU A 14 25.67 -7.58 -14.34
C LEU A 14 25.09 -7.90 -12.96
N ILE A 15 25.69 -7.42 -11.86
CA ILE A 15 25.19 -7.62 -10.49
C ILE A 15 24.02 -6.67 -10.17
N GLY A 16 23.93 -5.51 -10.84
CA GLY A 16 22.89 -4.51 -10.58
C GLY A 16 21.49 -4.85 -11.08
N CYS A 17 21.34 -5.88 -11.92
CA CYS A 17 20.05 -6.23 -12.55
C CYS A 17 19.31 -7.40 -11.88
N GLU A 18 19.91 -8.08 -10.89
CA GLU A 18 19.27 -9.25 -10.25
C GLU A 18 18.45 -8.93 -8.99
N ARG A 19 18.51 -7.71 -8.45
CA ARG A 19 17.86 -7.38 -7.16
C ARG A 19 17.32 -5.95 -7.04
N TYR A 20 16.65 -5.45 -8.07
CA TYR A 20 15.68 -4.37 -7.83
C TYR A 20 14.29 -4.99 -7.63
N GLU A 21 14.14 -5.79 -6.58
CA GLU A 21 12.82 -6.11 -6.05
C GLU A 21 12.34 -4.83 -5.35
N ALA A 22 11.43 -4.10 -6.00
CA ALA A 22 10.73 -2.99 -5.38
C ALA A 22 10.23 -3.45 -4.00
N SER A 23 10.47 -2.62 -2.98
CA SER A 23 10.08 -2.96 -1.60
C SER A 23 8.57 -3.24 -1.53
N GLU A 24 8.11 -4.06 -0.59
CA GLU A 24 6.66 -4.35 -0.49
C GLU A 24 5.85 -3.07 -0.41
N ASP A 25 6.32 -2.07 0.35
CA ASP A 25 5.72 -0.74 0.48
C ASP A 25 5.58 -0.01 -0.88
N GLU A 26 6.59 -0.12 -1.74
CA GLU A 26 6.61 0.48 -3.08
C GLU A 26 5.68 -0.25 -4.07
N ARG A 27 5.58 -1.58 -3.97
CA ARG A 27 4.60 -2.38 -4.75
C ARG A 27 3.16 -2.14 -4.32
N LEU A 28 2.98 -1.80 -3.06
CA LEU A 28 1.73 -1.50 -2.40
C LEU A 28 1.23 -0.09 -2.76
N ASP A 29 2.13 0.88 -2.88
CA ASP A 29 1.83 2.22 -3.42
C ASP A 29 1.49 2.19 -4.92
N MET A 30 2.09 1.25 -5.67
CA MET A 30 1.76 1.00 -7.08
C MET A 30 0.52 0.11 -7.30
N ASN A 31 -0.16 -0.33 -6.24
CA ASN A 31 -1.29 -1.24 -6.37
C ASN A 31 -2.48 -0.56 -7.05
N SER A 32 -3.05 -1.21 -8.06
CA SER A 32 -4.14 -0.62 -8.85
C SER A 32 -5.40 -0.29 -8.04
N PHE A 33 -5.67 -1.00 -6.93
CA PHE A 33 -6.83 -0.85 -6.05
C PHE A 33 -6.65 0.13 -4.88
N THR A 34 -5.42 0.54 -4.53
CA THR A 34 -5.17 1.41 -3.36
C THR A 34 -5.29 2.90 -3.67
N ARG A 35 -5.39 3.25 -4.97
CA ARG A 35 -5.57 4.64 -5.45
C ARG A 35 -6.96 5.17 -5.13
N GLU A 36 -7.04 6.48 -4.90
CA GLU A 36 -8.33 7.14 -4.72
C GLU A 36 -9.21 7.08 -5.97
N TRP A 37 -10.52 6.96 -5.76
CA TRP A 37 -11.50 6.98 -6.84
C TRP A 37 -11.66 8.40 -7.40
N THR A 38 -11.61 8.54 -8.72
CA THR A 38 -11.66 9.84 -9.40
C THR A 38 -12.96 10.09 -10.19
N GLY A 39 -13.87 9.11 -10.22
CA GLY A 39 -15.14 9.19 -10.95
C GLY A 39 -16.19 10.14 -10.34
N PRO A 40 -17.36 10.30 -10.99
CA PRO A 40 -18.44 11.19 -10.54
C PRO A 40 -18.95 10.88 -9.12
N TYR A 41 -19.66 11.84 -8.51
CA TYR A 41 -20.27 11.73 -7.17
C TYR A 41 -19.29 11.48 -6.02
N GLY A 42 -18.00 11.81 -6.21
CA GLY A 42 -16.98 11.64 -5.18
C GLY A 42 -16.34 10.25 -5.14
N GLY A 43 -16.52 9.45 -6.20
CA GLY A 43 -15.70 8.27 -6.42
C GLY A 43 -16.44 7.10 -7.05
N VAL A 44 -16.24 6.91 -8.36
CA VAL A 44 -16.46 5.61 -9.01
C VAL A 44 -15.08 5.09 -9.41
N PRO A 45 -14.74 3.82 -9.09
CA PRO A 45 -13.46 3.26 -9.50
C PRO A 45 -13.38 3.15 -11.03
N ASN A 46 -12.22 3.47 -11.60
CA ASN A 46 -11.95 3.17 -13.00
C ASN A 46 -11.59 1.69 -13.15
N PHE A 47 -12.59 0.84 -13.36
CA PHE A 47 -12.40 -0.60 -13.53
C PHE A 47 -11.50 -0.98 -14.72
N THR A 48 -11.30 -0.08 -15.69
CA THR A 48 -10.42 -0.34 -16.84
C THR A 48 -8.95 -0.41 -16.43
N ASP A 49 -8.58 0.29 -15.34
CA ASP A 49 -7.19 0.41 -14.89
C ASP A 49 -6.85 -0.57 -13.75
N LEU A 50 -7.76 -1.49 -13.41
CA LEU A 50 -7.57 -2.45 -12.32
C LEU A 50 -6.97 -3.76 -12.82
N ASN A 51 -5.96 -4.25 -12.10
CA ASN A 51 -5.32 -5.53 -12.38
C ASN A 51 -5.66 -6.53 -11.27
N LEU A 52 -6.41 -7.59 -11.60
CA LEU A 52 -6.87 -8.59 -10.62
C LEU A 52 -5.74 -9.26 -9.81
N ASN A 53 -4.50 -9.29 -10.32
CA ASN A 53 -3.36 -9.82 -9.57
C ASN A 53 -3.05 -9.00 -8.31
N ASP A 54 -3.46 -7.72 -8.29
CA ASP A 54 -3.22 -6.79 -7.19
C ASP A 54 -4.30 -6.87 -6.10
N LEU A 55 -5.45 -7.51 -6.39
CA LEU A 55 -6.61 -7.52 -5.51
C LEU A 55 -6.29 -8.16 -4.16
N LYS A 56 -5.57 -9.29 -4.16
CA LYS A 56 -5.26 -10.01 -2.92
C LYS A 56 -4.37 -9.18 -1.99
N SER A 57 -3.33 -8.53 -2.52
CA SER A 57 -2.44 -7.71 -1.70
C SER A 57 -3.14 -6.44 -1.21
N ALA A 58 -4.02 -5.83 -2.02
CA ALA A 58 -4.83 -4.69 -1.61
C ALA A 58 -5.78 -5.03 -0.45
N LEU A 59 -6.47 -6.17 -0.52
CA LEU A 59 -7.36 -6.62 0.54
C LEU A 59 -6.61 -6.86 1.85
N ILE A 60 -5.44 -7.52 1.79
CA ILE A 60 -4.61 -7.77 2.98
C ILE A 60 -4.15 -6.44 3.59
N MET A 61 -3.68 -5.51 2.78
CA MET A 61 -3.31 -4.16 3.25
C MET A 61 -4.49 -3.46 3.92
N GLY A 62 -5.67 -3.46 3.28
CA GLY A 62 -6.87 -2.84 3.85
C GLY A 62 -7.22 -3.43 5.21
N MET A 63 -7.13 -4.76 5.35
CA MET A 63 -7.37 -5.45 6.62
C MET A 63 -6.33 -5.09 7.69
N ASP A 64 -5.05 -5.02 7.32
CA ASP A 64 -3.96 -4.70 8.25
C ASP A 64 -4.04 -3.24 8.72
N GLN A 65 -4.34 -2.31 7.81
CA GLN A 65 -4.58 -0.91 8.15
C GLN A 65 -5.78 -0.75 9.09
N THR A 66 -6.93 -1.36 8.75
CA THR A 66 -8.14 -1.34 9.59
C THR A 66 -7.84 -1.87 11.00
N ARG A 67 -7.05 -2.94 11.09
CA ARG A 67 -6.64 -3.51 12.37
C ARG A 67 -5.77 -2.57 13.19
N SER A 68 -4.85 -1.85 12.55
CA SER A 68 -4.02 -0.84 13.21
C SER A 68 -4.87 0.30 13.76
N GLU A 69 -5.78 0.84 12.95
CA GLU A 69 -6.72 1.91 13.34
C GLU A 69 -7.56 1.48 14.56
N ILE A 70 -8.14 0.28 14.52
CA ILE A 70 -8.90 -0.27 15.64
C ILE A 70 -8.02 -0.47 16.88
N TYR A 71 -6.77 -0.91 16.71
CA TYR A 71 -5.85 -1.11 17.82
C TYR A 71 -5.53 0.21 18.52
N GLU A 72 -5.34 1.30 17.77
CA GLU A 72 -5.14 2.64 18.33
C GLU A 72 -6.36 3.11 19.13
N ILE A 73 -7.56 2.94 18.58
CA ILE A 73 -8.82 3.27 19.27
C ILE A 73 -8.99 2.44 20.54
N ALA A 74 -8.69 1.15 20.48
CA ALA A 74 -8.90 0.24 21.61
C ALA A 74 -7.90 0.45 22.77
N ASN A 75 -6.71 0.99 22.48
CA ASN A 75 -5.63 1.16 23.45
C ASN A 75 -5.37 2.62 23.86
N GLN A 76 -6.26 3.55 23.46
CA GLN A 76 -6.18 4.93 23.91
C GLN A 76 -6.37 5.05 25.44
N SER A 77 -5.64 6.00 26.05
CA SER A 77 -5.60 6.16 27.51
C SER A 77 -6.65 7.13 28.06
N GLU A 78 -7.35 7.85 27.19
CA GLU A 78 -8.40 8.78 27.58
C GLU A 78 -9.65 8.02 28.03
N LYS A 79 -10.60 8.72 28.65
CA LYS A 79 -11.88 8.12 28.98
C LYS A 79 -12.67 7.91 27.68
N PRO A 80 -13.38 6.78 27.52
CA PRO A 80 -14.19 6.54 26.33
C PRO A 80 -15.32 7.57 26.23
N THR A 81 -15.46 8.18 25.06
CA THR A 81 -16.54 9.06 24.63
C THR A 81 -17.17 8.51 23.35
N PHE A 82 -18.26 9.11 22.89
CA PHE A 82 -18.86 8.72 21.61
C PHE A 82 -17.89 8.97 20.45
N GLU A 83 -17.20 10.12 20.47
CA GLU A 83 -16.29 10.56 19.40
C GLU A 83 -15.05 9.66 19.31
N ASN A 84 -14.37 9.40 20.43
CA ASN A 84 -13.11 8.67 20.44
C ASN A 84 -13.29 7.14 20.44
N THR A 85 -14.53 6.64 20.39
CA THR A 85 -14.84 5.21 20.35
C THR A 85 -15.79 4.89 19.19
N ILE A 86 -17.05 5.34 19.22
CA ILE A 86 -18.05 4.95 18.22
C ILE A 86 -17.79 5.66 16.89
N LEU A 87 -17.69 6.99 16.90
CA LEU A 87 -17.42 7.74 15.67
C LEU A 87 -16.07 7.32 15.07
N ALA A 88 -15.03 7.20 15.90
CA ALA A 88 -13.73 6.73 15.45
C ALA A 88 -13.81 5.34 14.78
N LEU A 89 -14.55 4.39 15.37
CA LEU A 89 -14.74 3.05 14.78
C LEU A 89 -15.49 3.10 13.45
N GLU A 90 -16.52 3.94 13.33
CA GLU A 90 -17.28 4.14 12.08
C GLU A 90 -16.43 4.75 10.97
N GLU A 91 -15.34 5.46 11.31
CA GLU A 91 -14.43 6.06 10.32
C GLU A 91 -13.28 5.14 9.89
N THR A 92 -13.09 3.99 10.56
CA THR A 92 -12.03 3.02 10.21
C THR A 92 -12.33 2.26 8.92
N GLY A 93 -11.30 1.68 8.32
CA GLY A 93 -11.46 0.71 7.22
C GLY A 93 -11.76 1.31 5.85
N ARG A 94 -11.67 2.64 5.68
CA ARG A 94 -11.92 3.34 4.40
C ARG A 94 -11.12 2.79 3.22
N LEU A 95 -9.90 2.31 3.45
CA LEU A 95 -9.13 1.67 2.39
C LEU A 95 -9.78 0.34 1.98
N LEU A 96 -10.07 -0.52 2.95
CA LEU A 96 -10.67 -1.83 2.71
C LEU A 96 -12.03 -1.73 2.01
N ASP A 97 -12.85 -0.73 2.36
CA ASP A 97 -14.15 -0.48 1.72
C ASP A 97 -14.05 -0.06 0.25
N ARG A 98 -12.90 0.46 -0.18
CA ARG A 98 -12.65 0.92 -1.56
C ARG A 98 -11.99 -0.11 -2.47
N VAL A 99 -11.53 -1.23 -1.91
CA VAL A 99 -10.88 -2.35 -2.64
C VAL A 99 -11.93 -3.33 -3.13
#